data_AF-A0A1F9B1M7-F1
#
_entry.id   AF-A0A1F9B1M7-F1
#
_cell.length_a   1.000
_cell.length_b   1.000
_cell.length_c   1.000
_cell.angle_alpha   90.00
_cell.angle_beta   90.00
_cell.angle_gamma   90.00
#
_symmetry.space_group_name_H-M   'P 1'
#
loop_
_entity.id
_entity.type
_entity.pdbx_description
1 polymer ?
#
loop_
_entity_poly.entity_id
_entity_poly.type
_entity_poly.pdbx_seq_one_letter_code
_entity_poly.pdbx_strand_id
1 'polypeptide(L)'
;MAQHQDENDREKLSWREIDRRRDRSPHAPKEEPPEREHSRRSQWLKKRYRKEVDKLFMGKKGTKKHQKALEEMERFHGSDQFDAAAKAYLDQYGLPEEWNTLSLLLDYSDPATVLEVLRAMKDRYEKRNPVEKQGFRARVDILAMTSRDRDLRDLAEEMLETL
;
A
#
# COMPACT_ATOMS: atom_id res chain seq x y z
N MET A 1 -33.98 -4.58 24.95
CA MET A 1 -34.45 -4.54 23.55
C MET A 1 -33.44 -5.33 22.74
N ALA A 2 -33.75 -6.58 22.40
CA ALA A 2 -32.83 -7.49 21.73
C ALA A 2 -33.00 -7.39 20.22
N GLN A 3 -31.88 -7.20 19.52
CA GLN A 3 -31.77 -7.16 18.07
C GLN A 3 -31.93 -8.57 17.50
N HIS A 4 -32.84 -8.76 16.55
CA HIS A 4 -32.87 -9.96 15.70
C HIS A 4 -33.13 -9.53 14.26
N GLN A 5 -32.06 -9.34 13.48
CA GLN A 5 -32.12 -9.25 12.03
C GLN A 5 -30.76 -9.65 11.45
N ASP A 6 -30.52 -10.96 11.35
CA ASP A 6 -29.40 -11.55 10.58
C ASP A 6 -29.70 -13.02 10.24
N GLU A 7 -30.87 -13.31 9.66
CA GLU A 7 -31.24 -14.69 9.25
C GLU A 7 -31.42 -14.88 7.74
N ASN A 8 -31.28 -13.85 6.91
CA ASN A 8 -31.69 -13.94 5.50
C ASN A 8 -30.58 -14.27 4.49
N ASP A 9 -29.32 -14.42 4.92
CA ASP A 9 -28.17 -14.77 4.05
C ASP A 9 -27.74 -16.25 4.13
N ARG A 10 -28.55 -17.10 4.77
CA ARG A 10 -28.38 -18.56 4.66
C ARG A 10 -29.28 -19.06 3.53
N GLU A 11 -28.68 -19.59 2.46
CA GLU A 11 -29.41 -20.31 1.40
C GLU A 11 -30.37 -21.32 2.05
N LYS A 12 -31.68 -21.06 1.94
CA LYS A 12 -32.70 -21.89 2.56
C LYS A 12 -32.71 -23.25 1.86
N LEU A 13 -32.31 -24.29 2.57
CA LEU A 13 -32.33 -25.66 2.06
C LEU A 13 -33.76 -26.04 1.68
N SER A 14 -33.93 -26.64 0.50
CA SER A 14 -35.22 -27.16 0.05
C SER A 14 -35.71 -28.26 1.00
N TRP A 15 -37.03 -28.36 1.20
CA TRP A 15 -37.64 -29.40 2.04
C TRP A 15 -37.22 -30.82 1.63
N ARG A 16 -37.01 -31.08 0.33
CA ARG A 16 -36.48 -32.37 -0.16
C ARG A 16 -35.04 -32.65 0.27
N GLU A 17 -34.24 -31.60 0.43
CA GLU A 17 -32.85 -31.66 0.87
C GLU A 17 -32.76 -31.93 2.37
N ILE A 18 -33.70 -31.37 3.14
CA ILE A 18 -33.86 -31.61 4.57
C ILE A 18 -34.30 -33.06 4.82
N ASP A 19 -35.28 -33.55 4.07
CA ASP A 19 -35.79 -34.93 4.18
C ASP A 19 -34.70 -35.95 3.80
N ARG A 20 -33.98 -35.70 2.70
CA ARG A 20 -32.81 -36.51 2.28
C ARG A 20 -31.71 -36.56 3.33
N ARG A 21 -31.53 -35.51 4.14
CA ARG A 21 -30.55 -35.49 5.24
C ARG A 21 -31.04 -36.22 6.48
N ARG A 22 -32.35 -36.21 6.73
CA ARG A 22 -32.97 -36.88 7.87
C ARG A 22 -33.01 -38.40 7.69
N ASP A 23 -33.16 -38.88 6.47
CA ASP A 23 -33.27 -40.31 6.13
C ASP A 23 -31.91 -41.03 5.95
N ARG A 24 -30.78 -40.41 6.30
CA ARG A 24 -29.45 -41.03 6.12
C ARG A 24 -29.16 -42.08 7.21
N SER A 25 -29.01 -43.34 6.79
CA SER A 25 -28.45 -44.42 7.61
C SER A 25 -26.98 -44.13 7.96
N PRO A 26 -26.49 -44.51 9.17
CA PRO A 26 -25.10 -44.26 9.61
C PRO A 26 -24.00 -44.87 8.73
N HIS A 27 -24.36 -45.80 7.84
CA HIS A 27 -23.42 -46.53 6.97
C HIS A 27 -23.40 -46.02 5.52
N ALA A 28 -24.16 -44.97 5.19
CA ALA A 28 -24.14 -44.40 3.84
C ALA A 28 -22.86 -43.56 3.63
N PRO A 29 -22.19 -43.67 2.47
CA PRO A 29 -21.02 -42.85 2.16
C PRO A 29 -21.41 -41.37 2.21
N LYS A 30 -20.62 -40.60 2.96
CA LYS A 30 -20.84 -39.17 3.16
C LYS A 30 -20.52 -38.47 1.84
N GLU A 31 -21.52 -38.08 1.07
CA GLU A 31 -21.33 -37.20 -0.08
C GLU A 31 -20.60 -35.94 0.41
N GLU A 32 -19.40 -35.70 -0.12
CA GLU A 32 -18.66 -34.47 0.14
C GLU A 32 -19.51 -33.30 -0.35
N PRO A 33 -19.67 -32.24 0.46
CA PRO A 33 -20.43 -31.07 0.03
C PRO A 33 -19.79 -30.54 -1.26
N PRO A 34 -20.60 -30.17 -2.29
CA PRO A 34 -20.05 -29.63 -3.52
C PRO A 34 -19.16 -28.43 -3.18
N GLU A 35 -17.93 -28.41 -3.72
CA GLU A 35 -17.04 -27.27 -3.65
C GLU A 35 -17.83 -26.07 -4.19
N ARG A 36 -18.22 -25.16 -3.29
CA ARG A 36 -18.96 -23.97 -3.67
C ARG A 36 -18.01 -23.13 -4.52
N GLU A 37 -18.10 -23.23 -5.84
CA GLU A 37 -17.38 -22.36 -6.77
C GLU A 37 -17.65 -20.92 -6.35
N HIS A 38 -16.65 -20.30 -5.72
CA HIS A 38 -16.77 -18.92 -5.30
C HIS A 38 -16.92 -18.07 -6.56
N SER A 39 -18.15 -17.64 -6.84
CA SER A 39 -18.47 -16.70 -7.92
C SER A 39 -17.42 -15.60 -8.00
N ARG A 40 -17.00 -15.23 -9.22
CA ARG A 40 -16.06 -14.13 -9.48
C ARG A 40 -16.44 -12.86 -8.70
N ARG A 41 -17.74 -12.63 -8.49
CA ARG A 41 -18.30 -11.52 -7.71
C ARG A 41 -18.02 -11.65 -6.20
N SER A 42 -18.07 -12.88 -5.65
CA SER A 42 -17.71 -13.19 -4.25
C SER A 42 -16.22 -13.04 -4.00
N GLN A 43 -15.36 -13.48 -4.94
CA GLN A 43 -13.92 -13.26 -4.82
C GLN A 43 -13.56 -11.77 -4.90
N TRP A 44 -14.21 -11.01 -5.80
CA TRP A 44 -14.04 -9.57 -5.88
C TRP A 44 -14.47 -8.86 -4.59
N LEU A 45 -15.61 -9.26 -4.01
CA LEU A 45 -16.10 -8.70 -2.76
C LEU A 45 -15.17 -9.03 -1.58
N LYS A 46 -14.70 -10.28 -1.48
CA LYS A 46 -13.68 -10.68 -0.48
C LYS A 46 -12.38 -9.90 -0.63
N LYS A 47 -11.93 -9.63 -1.87
CA LYS A 47 -10.73 -8.83 -2.14
C LYS A 47 -10.91 -7.37 -1.72
N ARG A 48 -12.10 -6.80 -1.92
CA ARG A 48 -12.44 -5.45 -1.46
C ARG A 48 -12.51 -5.39 0.06
N TYR A 49 -13.12 -6.38 0.69
CA TYR A 49 -13.24 -6.49 2.14
C TYR A 49 -11.87 -6.65 2.81
N ARG A 50 -10.97 -7.48 2.26
CA ARG A 50 -9.57 -7.58 2.72
C ARG A 50 -8.86 -6.24 2.70
N LYS A 51 -8.97 -5.50 1.59
CA LYS A 51 -8.38 -4.16 1.46
C LYS A 51 -8.95 -3.16 2.47
N GLU A 52 -10.24 -3.24 2.80
CA GLU A 52 -10.87 -2.37 3.80
C GLU A 52 -10.43 -2.75 5.22
N VAL A 53 -10.24 -4.03 5.50
CA VAL A 53 -9.74 -4.53 6.77
C VAL A 53 -8.25 -4.19 6.96
N ASP A 54 -7.42 -4.36 5.94
CA ASP A 54 -6.00 -3.98 5.99
C ASP A 54 -5.83 -2.48 6.25
N LYS A 55 -6.73 -1.63 5.71
CA LYS A 55 -6.76 -0.19 6.01
C LYS A 55 -7.07 0.13 7.47
N LEU A 56 -7.89 -0.69 8.14
CA LEU A 56 -8.16 -0.52 9.58
C LEU A 56 -6.95 -0.88 10.44
N PHE A 57 -6.10 -1.80 9.97
CA PHE A 57 -4.88 -2.20 10.67
C PHE A 57 -3.66 -1.30 10.39
N MET A 58 -3.71 -0.45 9.36
CA MET A 58 -2.63 0.49 8.99
C MET A 58 -2.59 1.82 9.77
N GLY A 59 -3.47 2.00 10.79
CA GLY A 59 -3.49 3.21 11.61
C GLY A 59 -3.76 4.50 10.80
N LYS A 60 -2.98 5.56 11.03
CA LYS A 60 -3.14 6.86 10.32
C LYS A 60 -2.94 6.74 8.79
N LYS A 61 -2.09 5.79 8.34
CA LYS A 61 -1.74 5.56 6.92
C LYS A 61 -2.85 4.83 6.12
N GLY A 62 -3.81 4.19 6.78
CA GLY A 62 -4.94 3.54 6.10
C GLY A 62 -6.13 4.47 5.79
N THR A 63 -6.06 5.72 6.25
CA THR A 63 -7.19 6.65 6.19
C THR A 63 -7.31 7.33 4.83
N LYS A 64 -8.53 7.75 4.46
CA LYS A 64 -8.76 8.60 3.27
C LYS A 64 -7.95 9.90 3.31
N LYS A 65 -7.59 10.39 4.51
CA LYS A 65 -6.78 11.59 4.68
C LYS A 65 -5.33 11.38 4.23
N HIS A 66 -4.76 10.21 4.51
CA HIS A 66 -3.41 9.85 4.05
C HIS A 66 -3.35 9.76 2.53
N GLN A 67 -4.31 9.05 1.93
CA GLN A 67 -4.43 8.96 0.48
C GLN A 67 -4.56 10.35 -0.17
N LYS A 68 -5.40 11.22 0.41
CA LYS A 68 -5.56 12.60 -0.09
C LYS A 68 -4.27 13.41 0.02
N ALA A 69 -3.52 13.26 1.12
CA ALA A 69 -2.25 13.96 1.30
C ALA A 69 -1.19 13.49 0.28
N LEU A 70 -1.16 12.19 -0.05
CA LEU A 70 -0.33 11.66 -1.12
C LEU A 70 -0.72 12.24 -2.49
N GLU A 71 -2.02 12.25 -2.81
CA GLU A 71 -2.53 12.82 -4.05
C GLU A 71 -2.24 14.31 -4.18
N GLU A 72 -2.34 15.07 -3.09
CA GLU A 72 -1.97 16.50 -3.06
C GLU A 72 -0.47 16.68 -3.30
N MET A 73 0.38 15.90 -2.64
CA MET A 73 1.83 15.96 -2.83
C MET A 73 2.25 15.61 -4.27
N GLU A 74 1.64 14.58 -4.85
CA GLU A 74 1.87 14.19 -6.24
C GLU A 74 1.36 15.25 -7.22
N ARG A 75 0.18 15.82 -6.97
CA ARG A 75 -0.41 16.88 -7.80
C ARG A 75 0.42 18.15 -7.81
N PHE A 76 0.98 18.53 -6.66
CA PHE A 76 1.79 19.72 -6.52
C PHE A 76 3.26 19.50 -6.88
N HIS A 77 3.65 18.28 -7.26
CA HIS A 77 5.02 17.99 -7.68
C HIS A 77 5.44 18.88 -8.84
N GLY A 78 6.64 19.49 -8.72
CA GLY A 78 7.14 20.47 -9.69
C GLY A 78 6.51 21.87 -9.61
N SER A 79 5.61 22.12 -8.66
CA SER A 79 5.07 23.45 -8.37
C SER A 79 5.70 24.05 -7.10
N ASP A 80 5.51 25.35 -6.91
CA ASP A 80 5.88 26.09 -5.70
C ASP A 80 5.13 25.61 -4.44
N GLN A 81 4.01 24.92 -4.63
CA GLN A 81 3.21 24.36 -3.53
C GLN A 81 3.72 23.01 -3.03
N PHE A 82 4.69 22.39 -3.72
CA PHE A 82 5.22 21.07 -3.38
C PHE A 82 5.77 21.04 -1.96
N ASP A 83 6.63 22.00 -1.60
CA ASP A 83 7.30 22.02 -0.29
C ASP A 83 6.31 22.12 0.86
N ALA A 84 5.24 22.91 0.70
CA ALA A 84 4.19 23.03 1.69
C ALA A 84 3.42 21.71 1.86
N ALA A 85 3.09 21.05 0.75
CA ALA A 85 2.39 19.76 0.76
C ALA A 85 3.26 18.63 1.35
N ALA A 86 4.53 18.54 0.94
CA ALA A 86 5.49 17.58 1.46
C ALA A 86 5.71 17.76 2.96
N LYS A 87 5.89 19.00 3.42
CA LYS A 87 6.00 19.31 4.86
C LYS A 87 4.77 18.85 5.64
N ALA A 88 3.58 19.23 5.17
CA ALA A 88 2.33 18.85 5.83
C ALA A 88 2.12 17.33 5.90
N TYR A 89 2.59 16.60 4.88
CA TYR A 89 2.58 15.15 4.86
C TYR A 89 3.57 14.57 5.90
N LEU A 90 4.82 15.03 5.88
CA LEU A 90 5.88 14.53 6.77
C LEU A 90 5.54 14.79 8.25
N ASP A 91 5.03 15.98 8.58
CA ASP A 91 4.61 16.33 9.95
C ASP A 91 3.50 15.39 10.49
N GLN A 92 2.61 14.93 9.61
CA GLN A 92 1.46 14.10 10.00
C GLN A 92 1.75 12.60 10.00
N TYR A 93 2.53 12.12 9.02
CA TYR A 93 2.68 10.70 8.70
C TYR A 93 4.11 10.20 8.78
N GLY A 94 5.09 11.10 8.86
CA GLY A 94 6.52 10.79 8.81
C GLY A 94 6.99 10.35 7.44
N LEU A 95 8.22 9.83 7.40
CA LEU A 95 8.85 9.35 6.17
C LEU A 95 8.05 8.17 5.57
N PRO A 96 7.72 8.21 4.26
CA PRO A 96 6.98 7.14 3.61
C PRO A 96 7.85 5.90 3.36
N GLU A 97 7.19 4.75 3.19
CA GLU A 97 7.85 3.48 2.86
C GLU A 97 7.82 3.16 1.36
N GLU A 98 6.86 3.75 0.64
CA GLU A 98 6.65 3.50 -0.78
C GLU A 98 7.72 4.17 -1.63
N TRP A 99 8.28 3.41 -2.59
CA TRP A 99 9.38 3.85 -3.45
C TRP A 99 9.04 5.12 -4.24
N ASN A 100 7.86 5.16 -4.85
CA ASN A 100 7.43 6.31 -5.65
C ASN A 100 7.30 7.57 -4.81
N THR A 101 6.73 7.45 -3.60
CA THR A 101 6.56 8.58 -2.69
C THR A 101 7.92 9.09 -2.18
N LEU A 102 8.85 8.18 -1.87
CA LEU A 102 10.23 8.58 -1.55
C LEU A 102 10.92 9.27 -2.72
N SER A 103 10.72 8.77 -3.95
CA SER A 103 11.31 9.40 -5.14
C SER A 103 10.80 10.82 -5.37
N LEU A 104 9.57 11.15 -5.00
CA LEU A 104 9.04 12.51 -5.06
C LEU A 104 9.75 13.42 -4.04
N LEU A 105 9.99 12.91 -2.82
CA LEU A 105 10.63 13.66 -1.74
C LEU A 105 12.11 13.98 -1.99
N LEU A 106 12.74 13.41 -3.03
CA LEU A 106 14.07 13.84 -3.46
C LEU A 106 14.11 15.28 -3.99
N ASP A 107 12.97 15.80 -4.44
CA ASP A 107 12.84 17.18 -4.91
C ASP A 107 12.42 18.15 -3.78
N TYR A 108 12.40 17.69 -2.52
CA TYR A 108 12.02 18.51 -1.37
C TYR A 108 13.16 19.47 -0.98
N SER A 109 12.80 20.70 -0.57
CA SER A 109 13.78 21.75 -0.30
C SER A 109 14.62 21.55 0.97
N ASP A 110 14.20 20.69 1.91
CA ASP A 110 14.96 20.43 3.14
C ASP A 110 16.04 19.35 2.95
N PRO A 111 17.33 19.70 2.99
CA PRO A 111 18.41 18.73 2.74
C PRO A 111 18.46 17.60 3.78
N ALA A 112 18.10 17.88 5.04
CA ALA A 112 18.12 16.88 6.10
C ALA A 112 17.12 15.75 5.81
N THR A 113 15.89 16.10 5.41
CA THR A 113 14.90 15.13 4.95
C THR A 113 15.37 14.38 3.70
N VAL A 114 15.96 15.06 2.72
CA VAL A 114 16.44 14.40 1.48
C VAL A 114 17.54 13.37 1.78
N LEU A 115 18.44 13.66 2.73
CA LEU A 115 19.45 12.71 3.21
C LEU A 115 18.81 11.44 3.79
N GLU A 116 17.75 11.58 4.60
CA GLU A 116 17.01 10.45 5.14
C GLU A 116 16.32 9.63 4.04
N VAL A 117 15.72 10.30 3.05
CA VAL A 117 15.09 9.68 1.88
C VAL A 117 16.12 8.85 1.10
N LEU A 118 17.29 9.42 0.79
CA LEU A 118 18.35 8.74 0.06
C LEU A 118 18.82 7.46 0.76
N ARG A 119 19.03 7.52 2.08
CA ARG A 119 19.38 6.34 2.89
C ARG A 119 18.27 5.28 2.83
N ALA A 120 17.02 5.69 3.01
CA ALA A 120 15.88 4.77 2.96
C ALA A 120 15.71 4.11 1.58
N MET A 121 16.02 4.84 0.50
CA MET A 121 16.00 4.29 -0.87
C MET A 121 17.18 3.36 -1.13
N LYS A 122 18.39 3.67 -0.63
CA LYS A 122 19.58 2.80 -0.77
C LYS A 122 19.31 1.39 -0.25
N ASP A 123 18.73 1.28 0.94
CA ASP A 123 18.40 -0.02 1.58
C ASP A 123 17.44 -0.89 0.75
N ARG A 124 16.67 -0.25 -0.14
CA ARG A 124 15.64 -0.90 -0.95
C ARG A 124 16.06 -1.06 -2.41
N TYR A 125 17.18 -0.46 -2.80
CA TYR A 125 17.66 -0.35 -4.17
C TYR A 125 17.76 -1.72 -4.84
N GLU A 126 18.39 -2.70 -4.18
CA GLU A 126 18.64 -4.01 -4.80
C GLU A 126 17.38 -4.78 -5.20
N LYS A 127 16.27 -4.50 -4.51
CA LYS A 127 14.98 -5.15 -4.77
C LYS A 127 14.16 -4.45 -5.86
N ARG A 128 14.67 -3.38 -6.46
CA ARG A 128 13.98 -2.58 -7.48
C ARG A 128 14.22 -3.13 -8.88
N ASN A 129 13.31 -2.79 -9.79
CA ASN A 129 13.47 -3.17 -11.19
C ASN A 129 14.55 -2.30 -11.87
N PRO A 130 15.10 -2.73 -13.04
CA PRO A 130 16.17 -1.99 -13.70
C PRO A 130 15.83 -0.53 -14.06
N VAL A 131 14.58 -0.24 -14.41
CA VAL A 131 14.13 1.12 -14.76
C VAL A 131 14.12 2.01 -13.52
N GLU A 132 13.59 1.51 -12.41
CA GLU A 132 13.62 2.22 -11.12
C GLU A 132 15.07 2.44 -10.63
N LYS A 133 15.94 1.44 -10.77
CA LYS A 133 17.36 1.54 -10.41
C LYS A 133 18.06 2.64 -11.23
N GLN A 134 17.83 2.66 -12.55
CA GLN A 134 18.40 3.67 -13.43
C GLN A 134 17.86 5.07 -13.13
N GLY A 135 16.55 5.20 -12.93
CA GLY A 135 15.91 6.47 -12.59
C GLY A 135 16.41 7.04 -11.27
N PHE A 136 16.60 6.19 -10.27
CA PHE A 136 17.19 6.60 -9.00
C PHE A 136 18.64 7.05 -9.16
N ARG A 137 19.48 6.26 -9.84
CA ARG A 137 20.88 6.63 -10.11
C ARG A 137 20.99 7.98 -10.81
N ALA A 138 20.15 8.25 -11.81
CA ALA A 138 20.12 9.54 -12.50
C ALA A 138 19.75 10.71 -11.57
N ARG A 139 18.80 10.52 -10.64
CA ARG A 139 18.47 11.54 -9.65
C ARG A 139 19.60 11.78 -8.64
N VAL A 140 20.26 10.72 -8.18
CA VAL A 140 21.43 10.83 -7.28
C VAL A 140 22.57 11.56 -7.98
N ASP A 141 22.81 11.29 -9.27
CA ASP A 141 23.80 11.99 -10.11
C ASP A 141 23.51 13.50 -10.20
N ILE A 142 22.26 13.87 -10.48
CA ILE A 142 21.83 15.27 -10.47
C ILE A 142 22.07 15.93 -9.10
N LEU A 143 21.75 15.24 -8.01
CA LEU A 143 21.95 15.76 -6.65
C LEU A 143 23.44 15.99 -6.35
N ALA A 144 24.31 15.04 -6.70
CA ALA A 144 25.75 15.18 -6.56
C ALA A 144 26.29 16.41 -7.32
N MET A 145 25.77 16.65 -8.53
CA MET A 145 26.22 17.76 -9.38
C MET A 145 25.64 19.13 -9.01
N THR A 146 24.40 19.18 -8.52
CA THR A 146 23.62 20.44 -8.45
C THR A 146 23.25 20.88 -7.03
N SER A 147 23.33 19.98 -6.04
CA SER A 147 22.98 20.34 -4.66
C SER A 147 23.91 21.45 -4.14
N ARG A 148 23.31 22.41 -3.43
CA ARG A 148 24.04 23.47 -2.73
C ARG A 148 24.52 23.01 -1.36
N ASP A 149 23.81 22.05 -0.78
CA ASP A 149 24.17 21.45 0.50
C ASP A 149 25.33 20.46 0.32
N ARG A 150 26.39 20.65 1.12
CA ARG A 150 27.62 19.87 1.01
C ARG A 150 27.40 18.43 1.44
N ASP A 151 26.75 18.20 2.57
CA ASP A 151 26.55 16.85 3.11
C ASP A 151 25.70 16.01 2.15
N LEU A 152 24.71 16.62 1.51
CA LEU A 152 23.90 15.99 0.47
C LEU A 152 24.71 15.64 -0.79
N ARG A 153 25.62 16.51 -1.24
CA ARG A 153 26.52 16.18 -2.36
C ARG A 153 27.46 15.04 -1.99
N ASP A 154 28.15 15.15 -0.86
CA ASP A 154 29.15 14.18 -0.43
C ASP A 154 28.49 12.78 -0.28
N LEU A 155 27.27 12.70 0.29
CA LEU A 155 26.52 11.43 0.36
C LEU A 155 26.10 10.93 -1.03
N ALA A 156 25.63 11.81 -1.91
CA ALA A 156 25.21 11.41 -3.25
C ALA A 156 26.37 10.85 -4.07
N GLU A 157 27.56 11.45 -3.98
CA GLU A 157 28.79 10.96 -4.61
C GLU A 157 29.17 9.57 -4.08
N GLU A 158 29.22 9.39 -2.74
CA GLU A 158 29.49 8.09 -2.12
C GLU A 158 28.47 7.03 -2.56
N MET A 159 27.19 7.41 -2.68
CA MET A 159 26.15 6.50 -3.14
C MET A 159 26.39 6.04 -4.58
N LEU A 160 26.80 6.92 -5.50
CA LEU A 160 27.04 6.54 -6.90
C LEU A 160 28.15 5.51 -7.08
N GLU A 161 29.12 5.45 -6.15
CA GLU A 161 30.17 4.42 -6.16
C GLU A 161 29.65 3.05 -5.72
N THR A 162 28.55 3.02 -4.96
CA THR A 162 28.01 1.80 -4.33
C THR A 162 26.73 1.26 -4.99
N LEU A 163 26.10 2.03 -5.90
CA LEU A 163 24.89 1.69 -6.65
C LEU A 163 25.19 1.06 -8.02
#